data_AF-K9TSG6-F1
#
_entry.id   AF-K9TSG6-F1
#
_cell.length_a   1.000
_cell.length_b   1.000
_cell.length_c   1.000
_cell.angle_alpha   90.00
_cell.angle_beta   90.00
_cell.angle_gamma   90.00
#
_symmetry.space_group_name_H-M   'P 1'
#
loop_
_entity.id
_entity.type
_entity.pdbx_description
1 polymer ?
#
loop_
_entity_poly.entity_id
_entity_poly.type
_entity_poly.pdbx_seq_one_letter_code
_entity_poly.pdbx_strand_id
1 'polypeptide(L)' 'MKIPLEIDQQLIVEALALSNFSTENQLIEDALREYIQRRQQQKILELFGTIDYEDNF' A
#
# COMPACT_ATOMS: atom_id res chain seq x y z
N MET A 1 19.19 1.71 4.99
CA MET A 1 18.95 1.92 6.43
C MET A 1 17.96 0.86 6.89
N LYS A 2 18.21 0.13 7.98
CA LYS A 2 17.25 -0.84 8.54
C LYS A 2 16.57 -0.19 9.74
N ILE A 3 15.25 -0.29 9.81
CA ILE A 3 14.46 0.18 10.95
C ILE A 3 14.07 -1.06 11.75
N PRO A 4 14.47 -1.20 13.03
CA PRO A 4 14.01 -2.32 13.85
C PRO A 4 12.52 -2.13 14.13
N LEU A 5 11.73 -3.11 13.71
CA LEU A 5 10.29 -3.17 13.88
C LEU A 5 9.96 -4.54 14.46
N GLU A 6 9.18 -4.57 15.53
CA GLU A 6 8.59 -5.81 16.02
C GLU A 6 7.28 -6.04 15.29
N ILE A 7 7.21 -7.14 14.55
CA ILE A 7 6.02 -7.55 13.79
C ILE A 7 5.68 -8.97 14.25
N ASP A 8 4.38 -9.25 14.37
CA ASP A 8 3.90 -10.59 14.68
C ASP A 8 4.40 -11.59 13.64
N GLN A 9 5.09 -12.62 14.11
CA GLN A 9 5.67 -13.65 13.26
C GLN A 9 4.60 -14.48 12.56
N GLN A 10 3.44 -14.69 13.18
CA GLN A 10 2.33 -15.41 12.54
C GLN A 10 1.79 -14.63 11.35
N LEU A 11 1.70 -13.30 11.47
CA LEU A 11 1.27 -12.41 10.39
C LEU A 11 2.24 -12.46 9.21
N ILE A 12 3.55 -12.45 9.47
CA ILE A 12 4.58 -12.56 8.43
C ILE A 12 4.49 -13.92 7.72
N VAL A 13 4.32 -15.02 8.47
CA VAL A 13 4.20 -16.37 7.89
C VAL A 13 2.97 -16.48 6.99
N GLU A 14 1.82 -15.98 7.45
CA GLU A 14 0.59 -15.99 6.66
C GLU A 14 0.74 -15.13 5.39
N ALA A 15 1.28 -13.92 5.53
CA ALA A 15 1.50 -13.03 4.40
C ALA A 15 2.53 -13.56 3.40
N LEU A 16 3.59 -14.24 3.86
CA LEU A 16 4.54 -14.92 2.98
C LEU A 16 3.88 -16.05 2.21
N ALA A 17 3.04 -16.86 2.87
CA ALA A 17 2.31 -17.96 2.23
C ALA A 17 1.32 -17.48 1.15
N LEU A 18 0.79 -16.26 1.30
CA LEU A 18 -0.09 -15.62 0.32
C LEU A 18 0.65 -14.82 -0.76
N SER A 19 1.96 -14.61 -0.59
CA SER A 19 2.80 -13.84 -1.51
C SER A 19 3.71 -14.74 -2.35
N ASN A 20 4.34 -14.17 -3.36
CA ASN A 20 5.41 -14.83 -4.11
C ASN A 20 6.81 -14.52 -3.56
N PHE A 21 6.92 -13.91 -2.38
CA PHE A 21 8.19 -13.49 -1.81
C PHE A 21 8.83 -14.60 -0.99
N SER A 22 10.15 -14.74 -1.12
CA SER A 22 10.93 -15.67 -0.31
C SER A 22 11.49 -15.04 0.97
N THR A 23 11.37 -13.71 1.12
CA THR A 23 11.99 -12.98 2.24
C THR A 23 11.03 -11.99 2.86
N GLU A 24 11.11 -11.86 4.19
CA GLU A 24 10.30 -10.93 4.98
C GLU A 24 10.51 -9.48 4.54
N ASN A 25 11.75 -9.09 4.24
CA ASN A 25 12.05 -7.71 3.83
C ASN A 25 11.36 -7.32 2.52
N GLN A 26 11.34 -8.23 1.53
CA GLN A 26 10.65 -7.96 0.26
C GLN A 26 9.15 -7.85 0.47
N LEU A 27 8.57 -8.76 1.26
CA LEU A 27 7.16 -8.71 1.64
C LEU A 27 6.81 -7.39 2.33
N ILE A 28 7.60 -6.95 3.31
CA ILE A 28 7.35 -5.72 4.07
C ILE A 28 7.44 -4.50 3.15
N GLU A 29 8.45 -4.43 2.29
CA GLU A 29 8.61 -3.30 1.37
C GLU A 29 7.44 -3.23 0.37
N ASP A 30 7.02 -4.37 -0.16
CA ASP A 30 5.91 -4.45 -1.10
C ASP A 30 4.57 -4.10 -0.44
N ALA A 31 4.31 -4.62 0.77
CA ALA A 31 3.12 -4.28 1.55
C ALA A 31 3.04 -2.78 1.86
N LEU A 32 4.17 -2.12 2.13
CA LEU A 32 4.21 -0.66 2.32
C LEU A 32 3.90 0.10 1.03
N ARG A 33 4.41 -0.38 -0.13
CA ARG A 33 4.10 0.21 -1.44
C ARG A 33 2.61 0.09 -1.76
N GLU A 34 2.03 -1.09 -1.55
CA GLU A 34 0.59 -1.30 -1.70
C GLU A 34 -0.22 -0.39 -0.78
N TYR A 35 0.16 -0.31 0.50
CA TYR A 35 -0.51 0.54 1.47
C TYR A 35 -0.53 2.01 1.03
N ILE A 36 0.61 2.53 0.57
CA ILE A 36 0.73 3.89 0.03
C ILE A 36 -0.16 4.05 -1.20
N GLN A 37 -0.09 3.12 -2.16
CA GLN A 37 -0.85 3.20 -3.40
C GLN A 37 -2.36 3.17 -3.15
N ARG A 38 -2.84 2.27 -2.28
CA ARG A 38 -4.26 2.19 -1.89
C ARG A 38 -4.75 3.50 -1.31
N ARG A 39 -3.94 4.17 -0.47
CA ARG A 39 -4.31 5.48 0.10
C ARG A 39 -4.25 6.62 -0.91
N GLN A 40 -3.30 6.60 -1.83
CA GLN A 40 -3.25 7.57 -2.92
C GLN A 40 -4.47 7.44 -3.82
N GLN A 41 -4.88 6.22 -4.16
CA GLN A 41 -6.09 5.95 -4.93
C GLN A 41 -7.36 6.39 -4.20
N GLN A 42 -7.45 6.19 -2.88
CA GLN A 42 -8.56 6.72 -2.09
C GLN A 42 -8.66 8.24 -2.15
N LYS A 43 -7.53 8.96 -2.14
CA LYS A 43 -7.52 10.42 -2.32
C LYS A 43 -7.97 10.86 -3.72
N ILE A 44 -7.83 10.02 -4.74
CA ILE A 44 -8.39 10.31 -6.07
C ILE A 44 -9.92 10.34 -6.00
N LEU A 45 -10.55 9.49 -5.18
CA LEU A 45 -12.01 9.56 -4.95
C LEU A 45 -12.43 10.85 -4.24
N GLU A 46 -11.57 11.42 -3.39
CA GLU A 46 -11.81 12.74 -2.78
C GLU A 46 -11.77 13.89 -3.81
N LEU A 47 -11.11 13.69 -4.97
CA LEU A 47 -11.08 14.66 -6.07
C LEU A 47 -12.34 14.60 -6.96
N PHE A 48 -13.09 13.48 -6.95
CA PHE A 48 -14.37 13.37 -7.65
C PHE A 48 -15.41 14.24 -6.92
N GLY A 49 -15.77 15.39 -7.51
CA GLY A 49 -16.69 16.37 -6.94
C GLY A 49 -16.03 17.69 -6.51
N THR A 50 -14.70 17.80 -6.56
CA THR A 50 -13.96 19.06 -6.38
C THR A 50 -13.34 19.60 -7.68
N ILE A 51 -13.41 18.83 -8.76
CA ILE A 51 -13.02 19.28 -10.09
C ILE A 51 -14.24 20.01 -10.67
N ASP A 52 -14.19 21.34 -10.66
CA ASP A 52 -15.04 22.16 -11.54
C ASP A 52 -14.60 21.87 -12.98
N TYR A 53 -15.41 21.11 -13.70
CA TYR A 53 -15.28 21.01 -15.13
C TYR A 53 -15.78 22.35 -15.70
N GLU A 54 -14.88 23.18 -16.22
CA GLU A 54 -15.32 24.34 -17.00
C GLU A 54 -16.02 23.84 -18.26
N ASP A 55 -17.34 24.03 -18.31
CA ASP A 55 -18.23 23.73 -19.45
C ASP A 55 -18.00 24.68 -20.64
N ASN A 56 -16.75 24.94 -21.02
CA ASN A 56 -16.45 25.66 -22.26
C ASN A 56 -16.23 24.66 -23.40
N PHE A 57 -17.36 24.22 -23.97
CA PHE A 57 -17.47 23.52 -25.26
C PHE A 57 -18.23 24.38 -26.27
#